data_AF-A0A8J2LG55-F1
#
_entry.id   AF-A0A8J2LG55-F1
#
_cell.length_a   1.000
_cell.length_b   1.000
_cell.length_c   1.000
_cell.angle_alpha   90.00
_cell.angle_beta   90.00
_cell.angle_gamma   90.00
#
_symmetry.space_group_name_H-M   'P 1'
#
loop_
_entity.id
_entity.type
_entity.pdbx_description
1 polymer ?
#
loop_
_entity_poly.entity_id
_entity_poly.type
_entity_poly.pdbx_seq_one_letter_code
_entity_poly.pdbx_strand_id
1 'polypeptide(L)'
;MKQFLRFWLSLLILNTVCQCEESSRRTKRSNWDAFLLGHTLNPGDPRNSNYEYWTPNDWDYWLRLREPLHDAANCYHGTPLVSKGFNTVIIGSPRAIEGAFTGRLIPYGYNGFYWSNRSFKTYVLHRNGRYLDVYDCGHLYFAARLKGGLPVHFHTAFPEEYYYPFSGDLHYNLYKHCYRVPLPSPAQSRHRSSSNNQQYSTNFYRYQ
;
A
#
# COMPACT_ATOMS: atom_id res chain seq x y z
N MET A 1 -17.33 -23.32 23.41
CA MET A 1 -16.20 -22.41 23.08
C MET A 1 -16.12 -21.95 21.62
N LYS A 2 -16.47 -22.74 20.60
CA LYS A 2 -16.37 -22.32 19.18
C LYS A 2 -17.44 -21.29 18.71
N GLN A 3 -18.55 -21.14 19.43
CA GLN A 3 -19.62 -20.20 19.06
C GLN A 3 -19.36 -18.76 19.55
N PHE A 4 -18.66 -18.58 20.67
CA PHE A 4 -18.32 -17.25 21.19
C PHE A 4 -17.34 -16.51 20.27
N LEU A 5 -16.41 -17.21 19.62
CA LEU A 5 -15.44 -16.59 18.71
C LEU A 5 -16.07 -16.02 17.43
N ARG A 6 -17.18 -16.62 16.95
CA ARG A 6 -17.91 -16.15 15.77
C ARG A 6 -18.67 -14.86 16.06
N PHE A 7 -19.19 -14.71 17.28
CA PHE A 7 -19.97 -13.53 17.66
C PHE A 7 -19.12 -12.26 17.75
N TRP A 8 -17.86 -12.36 18.21
CA TRP A 8 -16.94 -11.21 18.29
C TRP A 8 -16.41 -10.76 16.93
N LEU A 9 -16.16 -11.70 16.01
CA LEU A 9 -15.73 -11.37 14.65
C LEU A 9 -16.86 -10.66 13.88
N SER A 10 -18.11 -11.10 14.06
CA SER A 10 -19.29 -10.46 13.47
C SER A 10 -19.56 -9.06 14.02
N LEU A 11 -19.32 -8.82 15.31
CA LEU A 11 -19.53 -7.49 15.94
C LEU A 11 -18.46 -6.47 15.51
N LEU A 12 -17.22 -6.91 15.29
CA LEU A 12 -16.16 -6.06 14.70
C LEU A 12 -16.48 -5.72 13.24
N ILE A 13 -16.95 -6.69 12.46
CA ILE A 13 -17.35 -6.45 11.07
C ILE A 13 -18.55 -5.50 11.02
N LEU A 14 -19.58 -5.65 11.87
CA LEU A 14 -20.72 -4.72 11.89
C LEU A 14 -20.33 -3.28 12.30
N ASN A 15 -19.42 -3.11 13.27
CA ASN A 15 -18.94 -1.77 13.65
C ASN A 15 -18.04 -1.11 12.59
N THR A 16 -17.49 -1.88 11.66
CA THR A 16 -16.64 -1.36 10.58
C THR A 16 -17.42 -1.18 9.27
N VAL A 17 -18.45 -2.00 9.02
CA VAL A 17 -19.31 -1.95 7.83
C VAL A 17 -20.35 -0.82 7.93
N CYS A 18 -20.74 -0.38 9.12
CA CYS A 18 -21.74 0.67 9.34
C CYS A 18 -21.11 2.06 9.64
N GLN A 19 -20.04 2.47 8.92
CA GLN A 19 -19.38 3.77 9.16
C GLN A 19 -19.10 4.63 7.91
N CYS A 20 -19.66 4.29 6.76
CA CYS A 20 -19.50 5.12 5.56
C CYS A 20 -20.38 6.37 5.52
N GLU A 21 -21.34 6.50 6.43
CA GLU A 21 -22.13 7.72 6.64
C GLU A 21 -21.97 8.23 8.07
N GLU A 22 -20.90 8.99 8.36
CA GLU A 22 -20.94 9.97 9.47
C GLU A 22 -19.71 10.91 9.50
N SER A 23 -19.98 12.21 9.28
CA SER A 23 -19.08 13.36 9.39
C SER A 23 -17.91 13.45 8.38
N SER A 24 -17.78 14.62 7.76
CA SER A 24 -16.73 14.93 6.78
C SER A 24 -15.28 14.78 7.30
N ARG A 25 -15.08 14.80 8.63
CA ARG A 25 -13.77 14.52 9.26
C ARG A 25 -13.47 13.02 9.34
N ARG A 26 -14.46 12.18 9.64
CA ARG A 26 -14.29 10.71 9.70
C ARG A 26 -14.05 10.13 8.31
N THR A 27 -14.78 10.61 7.30
CA THR A 27 -14.59 10.22 5.89
C THR A 27 -13.26 10.70 5.29
N LYS A 28 -12.61 11.72 5.88
CA LYS A 28 -11.26 12.12 5.48
C LYS A 28 -10.23 11.13 6.00
N ARG A 29 -10.36 10.73 7.27
CA ARG A 29 -9.43 9.80 7.92
C ARG A 29 -9.56 8.39 7.36
N SER A 30 -10.78 7.91 7.09
CA SER A 30 -11.00 6.60 6.46
C SER A 30 -10.32 6.47 5.08
N ASN A 31 -10.40 7.50 4.24
CA ASN A 31 -9.76 7.48 2.92
C ASN A 31 -8.23 7.56 3.00
N TRP A 32 -7.69 8.26 4.01
CA TRP A 32 -6.26 8.25 4.30
C TRP A 32 -5.80 6.88 4.79
N ASP A 33 -6.56 6.24 5.67
CA ASP A 33 -6.28 4.90 6.16
C ASP A 33 -6.30 3.89 5.00
N ALA A 34 -7.26 3.99 4.09
CA ALA A 34 -7.29 3.19 2.85
C ALA A 34 -6.05 3.45 1.98
N PHE A 35 -5.65 4.71 1.78
CA PHE A 35 -4.43 5.04 1.05
C PHE A 35 -3.20 4.41 1.70
N LEU A 36 -3.05 4.54 3.03
CA LEU A 36 -1.94 3.94 3.77
C LEU A 36 -1.94 2.43 3.58
N LEU A 37 -3.10 1.78 3.76
CA LEU A 37 -3.28 0.34 3.65
C LEU A 37 -2.95 -0.17 2.25
N GLY A 38 -3.34 0.53 1.19
CA GLY A 38 -3.06 0.13 -0.18
C GLY A 38 -1.63 0.44 -0.65
N HIS A 39 -1.05 1.56 -0.21
CA HIS A 39 0.12 2.14 -0.88
C HIS A 39 1.35 2.32 0.00
N THR A 40 1.33 1.93 1.27
CA THR A 40 2.48 2.23 2.16
C THR A 40 2.95 1.03 2.97
N LEU A 41 4.27 0.92 3.12
CA LEU A 41 4.91 -0.05 4.01
C LEU A 41 5.83 0.72 4.95
N ASN A 42 5.55 0.65 6.25
CA ASN A 42 6.35 1.31 7.28
C ASN A 42 7.47 0.38 7.75
N PRO A 43 8.75 0.65 7.44
CA PRO A 43 9.86 -0.21 7.86
C PRO A 43 10.11 -0.18 9.37
N GLY A 44 9.58 0.82 10.09
CA GLY A 44 9.64 0.89 11.55
C GLY A 44 8.68 -0.08 12.26
N ASP A 45 7.77 -0.73 11.54
CA ASP A 45 6.96 -1.83 12.07
C ASP A 45 7.76 -3.13 12.00
N PRO A 46 7.99 -3.84 13.12
CA PRO A 46 8.75 -5.10 13.13
C PRO A 46 8.23 -6.14 12.14
N ARG A 47 6.93 -6.13 11.82
CA ARG A 47 6.30 -7.05 10.85
C ARG A 47 6.70 -6.76 9.41
N ASN A 48 7.13 -5.53 9.13
CA ASN A 48 7.61 -5.07 7.84
C ASN A 48 9.16 -5.03 7.79
N SER A 49 9.83 -5.47 8.86
CA SER A 49 11.28 -5.54 8.87
C SER A 49 11.78 -6.48 7.75
N ASN A 50 12.94 -6.17 7.18
CA ASN A 50 13.58 -6.96 6.13
C ASN A 50 12.75 -7.12 4.84
N TYR A 51 11.83 -6.19 4.55
CA TYR A 51 11.03 -6.20 3.32
C TYR A 51 11.87 -6.24 2.03
N GLU A 52 13.11 -5.76 2.09
CA GLU A 52 14.08 -5.79 0.99
C GLU A 52 14.47 -7.22 0.58
N TYR A 53 14.25 -8.19 1.47
CA TYR A 53 14.55 -9.61 1.24
C TYR A 53 13.28 -10.45 1.05
N TRP A 54 12.10 -9.82 0.98
CA TRP A 54 10.84 -10.51 0.76
C TRP A 54 10.77 -11.07 -0.64
N THR A 55 10.34 -12.33 -0.72
CA THR A 55 9.99 -12.96 -1.98
C THR A 55 8.64 -12.44 -2.49
N PRO A 56 8.31 -12.63 -3.78
CA PRO A 56 6.97 -12.27 -4.26
C PRO A 56 5.82 -12.94 -3.49
N ASN A 57 6.04 -14.12 -2.90
CA ASN A 57 5.05 -14.76 -2.04
C ASN A 57 4.87 -14.04 -0.70
N ASP A 58 5.95 -13.52 -0.12
CA ASP A 58 5.89 -12.71 1.11
C ASP A 58 5.14 -11.40 0.86
N TRP A 59 5.37 -10.76 -0.29
CA TRP A 59 4.61 -9.59 -0.75
C TRP A 59 3.13 -9.90 -0.98
N ASP A 60 2.80 -11.05 -1.59
CA ASP A 60 1.41 -11.47 -1.78
C ASP A 60 0.70 -11.74 -0.45
N TYR A 61 1.39 -12.41 0.47
CA TYR A 61 0.88 -12.66 1.82
C TYR A 61 0.62 -11.33 2.55
N TRP A 62 1.56 -10.39 2.48
CA TRP A 62 1.40 -9.06 3.06
C TRP A 62 0.21 -8.30 2.47
N LEU A 63 -0.03 -8.37 1.15
CA LEU A 63 -1.21 -7.77 0.52
C LEU A 63 -2.51 -8.39 1.06
N ARG A 64 -2.58 -9.72 1.13
CA ARG A 64 -3.77 -10.45 1.60
C ARG A 64 -4.13 -10.11 3.04
N LEU A 65 -3.15 -9.91 3.91
CA LEU A 65 -3.38 -9.49 5.29
C LEU A 65 -4.02 -8.09 5.38
N ARG A 66 -3.77 -7.22 4.40
CA ARG A 66 -4.24 -5.83 4.39
C ARG A 66 -5.55 -5.66 3.66
N GLU A 67 -5.91 -6.55 2.73
CA GLU A 67 -7.17 -6.53 1.99
C GLU A 67 -8.40 -6.25 2.88
N PRO A 68 -8.71 -7.05 3.93
CA PRO A 68 -9.91 -6.81 4.71
C PRO A 68 -9.90 -5.47 5.45
N LEU A 69 -8.71 -4.97 5.82
CA LEU A 69 -8.56 -3.67 6.46
C LEU A 69 -8.76 -2.54 5.45
N HIS A 70 -8.21 -2.70 4.25
CA HIS A 70 -8.33 -1.75 3.15
C HIS A 70 -9.78 -1.65 2.70
N ASP A 71 -10.46 -2.76 2.49
CA ASP A 71 -11.88 -2.80 2.11
C ASP A 71 -12.76 -2.12 3.15
N ALA A 72 -12.48 -2.36 4.44
CA ALA A 72 -13.21 -1.74 5.52
C ALA A 72 -12.95 -0.22 5.63
N ALA A 73 -11.76 0.25 5.25
CA ALA A 73 -11.43 1.67 5.22
C ALA A 73 -11.91 2.37 3.92
N ASN A 74 -12.08 1.61 2.83
CA ASN A 74 -12.42 2.12 1.51
C ASN A 74 -13.93 2.08 1.24
N CYS A 75 -14.63 3.14 1.65
CA CYS A 75 -16.07 3.32 1.45
C CYS A 75 -16.55 3.35 -0.01
N TYR A 76 -15.65 3.46 -0.98
CA TYR A 76 -16.01 3.53 -2.40
C TYR A 76 -15.88 2.18 -3.12
N HIS A 77 -15.54 1.10 -2.39
CA HIS A 77 -15.45 -0.28 -2.90
C HIS A 77 -14.70 -0.36 -4.24
N GLY A 78 -13.44 0.08 -4.25
CA GLY A 78 -12.57 -0.05 -5.41
C GLY A 78 -12.16 -1.49 -5.72
N THR A 79 -11.30 -1.68 -6.73
CA THR A 79 -10.71 -2.99 -7.01
C THR A 79 -9.94 -3.51 -5.78
N PRO A 80 -10.19 -4.76 -5.34
CA PRO A 80 -9.44 -5.37 -4.24
C PRO A 80 -7.93 -5.29 -4.46
N LEU A 81 -7.14 -5.06 -3.40
CA LEU A 81 -5.68 -4.95 -3.48
C LEU A 81 -5.04 -6.19 -4.10
N VAL A 82 -5.56 -7.38 -3.80
CA VAL A 82 -5.06 -8.67 -4.29
C VAL A 82 -5.42 -8.94 -5.74
N SER A 83 -6.45 -8.28 -6.28
CA SER A 83 -6.87 -8.44 -7.68
C SER A 83 -6.47 -7.27 -8.57
N LYS A 84 -5.97 -6.18 -7.97
CA LYS A 84 -5.47 -5.02 -8.71
C LYS A 84 -4.31 -5.44 -9.62
N GLY A 85 -4.43 -5.08 -10.90
CA GLY A 85 -3.39 -5.36 -11.89
C GLY A 85 -2.06 -4.76 -11.47
N PHE A 86 -2.04 -3.49 -11.07
CA PHE A 86 -0.83 -2.80 -10.61
C PHE A 86 -1.05 -2.11 -9.27
N ASN A 87 -0.12 -2.27 -8.36
CA ASN A 87 -0.11 -1.55 -7.10
C ASN A 87 1.28 -1.03 -6.75
N THR A 88 1.37 0.26 -6.45
CA THR A 88 2.61 0.90 -6.00
C THR A 88 2.66 0.95 -4.49
N VAL A 89 3.76 0.49 -3.91
CA VAL A 89 4.04 0.51 -2.47
C VAL A 89 5.20 1.46 -2.18
N ILE A 90 4.92 2.46 -1.36
CA ILE A 90 5.83 3.49 -0.90
C ILE A 90 6.40 3.05 0.44
N ILE A 91 7.73 2.95 0.54
CA ILE A 91 8.39 2.61 1.79
C ILE A 91 8.60 3.87 2.61
N GLY A 92 7.95 3.93 3.78
CA GLY A 92 8.04 5.08 4.67
C GLY A 92 7.02 5.05 5.80
N SER A 93 7.27 5.84 6.85
CA SER A 93 6.29 6.01 7.91
C SER A 93 5.13 6.89 7.44
N PRO A 94 3.90 6.70 7.96
CA PRO A 94 2.75 7.54 7.60
C PRO A 94 3.03 9.04 7.74
N ARG A 95 3.71 9.43 8.83
CA ARG A 95 4.10 10.83 9.09
C ARG A 95 5.09 11.36 8.05
N ALA A 96 6.04 10.54 7.60
CA ALA A 96 6.97 10.93 6.55
C ALA A 96 6.25 11.13 5.21
N ILE A 97 5.33 10.24 4.88
CA ILE A 97 4.55 10.31 3.64
C ILE A 97 3.63 11.52 3.65
N GLU A 98 2.87 11.74 4.73
CA GLU A 98 2.02 12.92 4.90
C GLU A 98 2.83 14.23 4.77
N GLY A 99 3.95 14.33 5.50
CA GLY A 99 4.81 15.53 5.47
C GLY A 99 5.48 15.79 4.12
N ALA A 100 5.44 14.85 3.18
CA ALA A 100 5.95 15.06 1.83
C ALA A 100 4.97 15.84 0.94
N PHE A 101 3.69 15.92 1.31
CA PHE A 101 2.65 16.60 0.52
C PHE A 101 2.46 18.06 0.92
N THR A 102 3.58 18.76 1.08
CA THR A 102 3.63 20.23 1.05
C THR A 102 4.00 20.78 -0.33
N GLY A 103 4.14 19.88 -1.32
CA GLY A 103 4.58 20.19 -2.68
C GLY A 103 3.54 20.93 -3.54
N ARG A 104 3.94 21.22 -4.78
CA ARG A 104 3.15 21.97 -5.76
C ARG A 104 2.10 21.08 -6.44
N LEU A 105 1.04 21.71 -6.94
CA LEU A 105 0.07 21.05 -7.83
C LEU A 105 0.79 20.57 -9.11
N ILE A 106 0.39 19.41 -9.64
CA ILE A 106 0.90 18.96 -10.95
C ILE A 106 0.53 20.01 -12.02
N PRO A 107 1.46 20.35 -12.94
CA PRO A 107 1.12 21.16 -14.11
C PRO A 107 -0.03 20.56 -14.95
N TYR A 108 -0.63 21.40 -15.81
CA TYR A 108 -1.74 21.17 -16.73
C TYR A 108 -2.12 19.69 -17.05
N GLY A 109 -3.41 19.38 -16.93
CA GLY A 109 -4.01 18.09 -17.35
C GLY A 109 -4.45 17.19 -16.18
N TYR A 110 -3.87 17.38 -15.00
CA TYR A 110 -4.16 16.58 -13.80
C TYR A 110 -4.65 17.46 -12.65
N ASN A 111 -5.83 18.07 -12.82
CA ASN A 111 -6.46 18.90 -11.79
C ASN A 111 -6.69 18.10 -10.49
N GLY A 112 -6.24 18.66 -9.37
CA GLY A 112 -6.47 18.12 -8.03
C GLY A 112 -5.44 17.10 -7.53
N PHE A 113 -4.29 16.99 -8.19
CA PHE A 113 -3.17 16.14 -7.75
C PHE A 113 -1.94 16.98 -7.34
N TYR A 114 -1.17 16.47 -6.39
CA TYR A 114 -0.03 17.17 -5.78
C TYR A 114 1.20 16.28 -5.81
N TRP A 115 2.37 16.90 -6.00
CA TRP A 115 3.66 16.20 -5.97
C TRP A 115 4.14 16.05 -4.53
N SER A 116 4.72 14.89 -4.22
CA SER A 116 5.60 14.79 -3.07
C SER A 116 6.80 15.73 -3.26
N ASN A 117 7.20 16.44 -2.21
CA ASN A 117 8.38 17.32 -2.23
C ASN A 117 9.71 16.55 -2.06
N ARG A 118 9.64 15.23 -1.92
CA ARG A 118 10.78 14.31 -1.81
C ARG A 118 10.43 12.96 -2.41
N SER A 119 11.47 12.22 -2.75
CA SER A 119 11.38 10.85 -3.27
C SER A 119 11.32 9.82 -2.13
N PHE A 120 10.78 8.64 -2.44
CA PHE A 120 10.67 7.51 -1.52
C PHE A 120 11.07 6.22 -2.23
N LYS A 121 11.71 5.31 -1.49
CA LYS A 121 11.92 3.95 -1.95
C LYS A 121 10.56 3.33 -2.29
N THR A 122 10.45 2.73 -3.47
CA THR A 122 9.18 2.31 -4.04
C THR A 122 9.28 0.92 -4.66
N TYR A 123 8.25 0.12 -4.43
CA TYR A 123 8.04 -1.17 -5.08
C TYR A 123 6.77 -1.13 -5.92
N VAL A 124 6.77 -1.83 -7.05
CA VAL A 124 5.57 -2.04 -7.86
C VAL A 124 5.24 -3.51 -7.87
N LEU A 125 3.98 -3.80 -7.55
CA LEU A 125 3.38 -5.13 -7.54
C LEU A 125 2.51 -5.26 -8.79
N HIS A 126 2.82 -6.21 -9.65
CA HIS A 126 2.05 -6.50 -10.86
C HIS A 126 1.45 -7.90 -10.78
N ARG A 127 0.13 -7.97 -10.83
CA ARG A 127 -0.60 -9.23 -10.83
C ARG A 127 -0.76 -9.73 -12.27
N ASN A 128 -0.10 -10.84 -12.58
CA ASN A 128 -0.26 -11.54 -13.86
C ASN A 128 -0.94 -12.90 -13.63
N GLY A 129 -2.28 -12.87 -13.65
CA GLY A 129 -3.11 -14.02 -13.30
C GLY A 129 -2.96 -14.40 -11.82
N ARG A 130 -2.42 -15.60 -11.54
CA ARG A 130 -2.19 -16.08 -10.17
C ARG A 130 -0.83 -15.66 -9.58
N TYR A 131 0.07 -15.15 -10.42
CA TYR A 131 1.43 -14.79 -10.01
C TYR A 131 1.51 -13.30 -9.66
N LEU A 132 2.35 -13.00 -8.66
CA LEU A 132 2.73 -11.63 -8.33
C LEU A 132 4.15 -11.40 -8.81
N ASP A 133 4.33 -10.44 -9.71
CA ASP A 133 5.63 -9.89 -10.02
C ASP A 133 5.89 -8.68 -9.12
N VAL A 134 7.10 -8.59 -8.59
CA VAL A 134 7.52 -7.49 -7.73
C VAL A 134 8.71 -6.81 -8.37
N TYR A 135 8.66 -5.48 -8.45
CA TYR A 135 9.68 -4.65 -9.06
C TYR A 135 10.18 -3.66 -8.02
N ASP A 136 11.48 -3.64 -7.76
CA ASP A 136 12.15 -2.59 -7.00
C ASP A 136 12.47 -1.44 -7.95
N CYS A 137 11.85 -0.29 -7.72
CA CYS A 137 11.97 0.89 -8.59
C CYS A 137 12.89 1.98 -8.01
N GLY A 138 13.65 1.68 -6.95
CA GLY A 138 14.50 2.68 -6.31
C GLY A 138 13.68 3.81 -5.68
N HIS A 139 14.21 5.03 -5.72
CA HIS A 139 13.57 6.21 -5.14
C HIS A 139 12.78 6.98 -6.20
N LEU A 140 11.47 7.12 -5.97
CA LEU A 140 10.55 7.81 -6.87
C LEU A 140 9.81 8.91 -6.12
N TYR A 141 9.54 9.99 -6.82
CA TYR A 141 8.54 10.96 -6.38
C TYR A 141 7.16 10.46 -6.82
N PHE A 142 6.10 10.92 -6.16
CA PHE A 142 4.75 10.48 -6.52
C PHE A 142 3.72 11.58 -6.41
N ALA A 143 2.66 11.38 -7.17
CA ALA A 143 1.49 12.22 -7.29
C ALA A 143 0.33 11.60 -6.52
N ALA A 144 -0.34 12.39 -5.68
CA ALA A 144 -1.56 11.95 -5.02
C ALA A 144 -2.63 13.04 -5.03
N ARG A 145 -3.90 12.62 -5.00
CA ARG A 145 -5.00 13.53 -4.68
C ARG A 145 -4.99 13.77 -3.18
N LEU A 146 -5.14 15.03 -2.79
CA LEU A 146 -5.24 15.42 -1.39
C LEU A 146 -6.70 15.70 -0.99
N LYS A 147 -7.08 15.34 0.23
CA LYS A 147 -8.36 15.72 0.85
C LYS A 147 -8.10 16.20 2.27
N GLY A 148 -8.22 17.52 2.49
CA GLY A 148 -7.88 18.13 3.78
C GLY A 148 -6.39 18.03 4.12
N GLY A 149 -5.51 18.14 3.13
CA GLY A 149 -4.05 18.05 3.29
C GLY A 149 -3.50 16.62 3.30
N LEU A 150 -4.34 15.61 3.42
CA LEU A 150 -3.92 14.20 3.47
C LEU A 150 -4.02 13.54 2.09
N PRO A 151 -3.05 12.70 1.69
CA PRO A 151 -3.16 11.85 0.51
C PRO A 151 -4.34 10.89 0.65
N VAL A 152 -5.17 10.77 -0.37
CA VAL A 152 -6.32 9.85 -0.35
C VAL A 152 -6.44 8.99 -1.60
N HIS A 153 -5.61 9.27 -2.62
CA HIS A 153 -5.58 8.47 -3.84
C HIS A 153 -4.21 8.62 -4.50
N PHE A 154 -3.54 7.49 -4.73
CA PHE A 154 -2.30 7.43 -5.49
C PHE A 154 -2.61 7.58 -6.97
N HIS A 155 -1.95 8.52 -7.64
CA HIS A 155 -2.17 8.77 -9.07
C HIS A 155 -1.08 8.16 -9.93
N THR A 156 0.18 8.55 -9.68
CA THR A 156 1.34 8.04 -10.43
C THR A 156 2.63 8.24 -9.62
N ALA A 157 3.71 7.58 -10.03
CA ALA A 157 5.07 7.84 -9.57
C ALA A 157 5.97 8.20 -10.76
N PHE A 158 7.11 8.85 -10.50
CA PHE A 158 8.07 9.26 -11.52
C PHE A 158 9.49 9.29 -10.95
N PRO A 159 10.51 8.93 -11.76
CA PRO A 159 11.90 9.17 -11.40
C PRO A 159 12.19 10.67 -11.34
N GLU A 160 13.23 11.03 -10.61
CA GLU A 160 13.69 12.43 -10.48
C GLU A 160 13.96 13.11 -11.83
N GLU A 161 14.47 12.34 -12.79
CA GLU A 161 14.79 12.79 -14.15
C GLU A 161 13.56 13.28 -14.94
N TYR A 162 12.35 12.92 -14.51
CA TYR A 162 11.08 13.23 -15.17
C TYR A 162 10.27 14.30 -14.42
N TYR A 163 10.93 15.21 -13.70
CA TYR A 163 10.29 16.30 -12.94
C TYR A 163 9.50 17.34 -13.79
N TYR A 164 9.45 17.16 -15.11
CA TYR A 164 8.67 17.98 -16.05
C TYR A 164 7.64 17.14 -16.81
N PRO A 165 6.49 17.73 -17.23
CA PRO A 165 5.31 16.99 -17.62
C PRO A 165 5.55 16.19 -18.88
N PHE A 166 5.55 14.87 -18.73
CA PHE A 166 5.60 13.92 -19.84
C PHE A 166 4.20 13.63 -20.38
N SER A 167 4.09 13.56 -21.71
CA SER A 167 2.86 13.23 -22.45
C SER A 167 2.80 11.74 -22.85
N GLY A 168 3.41 10.84 -22.08
CA GLY A 168 3.46 9.40 -22.38
C GLY A 168 2.73 8.55 -21.34
N ASP A 169 2.53 7.27 -21.64
CA ASP A 169 1.98 6.30 -20.67
C ASP A 169 2.96 6.13 -19.50
N LEU A 170 2.66 6.82 -18.40
CA LEU A 170 3.48 6.91 -17.19
C LEU A 170 3.74 5.53 -16.56
N HIS A 171 2.83 4.57 -16.72
CA HIS A 171 3.06 3.22 -16.21
C HIS A 171 4.19 2.53 -16.98
N TYR A 172 4.22 2.64 -18.31
CA TYR A 172 5.20 1.95 -19.15
C TYR A 172 6.65 2.43 -18.94
N ASN A 173 6.83 3.75 -18.76
CA ASN A 173 8.19 4.30 -18.54
C ASN A 173 8.73 4.06 -17.13
N LEU A 174 7.85 3.89 -16.13
CA LEU A 174 8.26 3.57 -14.76
C LEU A 174 9.09 2.27 -14.70
N TYR A 175 8.64 1.22 -15.41
CA TYR A 175 9.25 -0.11 -15.37
C TYR A 175 10.68 -0.16 -15.92
N LYS A 176 11.07 0.76 -16.81
CA LYS A 176 12.43 0.80 -17.36
C LYS A 176 13.48 1.06 -16.29
N HIS A 177 13.10 1.69 -15.18
CA HIS A 177 13.99 2.01 -14.07
C HIS A 177 13.85 1.03 -12.90
N CYS A 178 13.05 -0.04 -13.06
CA CYS A 178 12.83 -1.01 -12.01
C CYS A 178 13.53 -2.33 -12.29
N TYR A 179 14.01 -2.97 -11.22
CA TYR A 179 14.56 -4.32 -11.26
C TYR A 179 13.52 -5.31 -10.73
N ARG A 180 13.28 -6.40 -11.47
CA ARG A 180 12.39 -7.46 -11.00
C ARG A 180 13.04 -8.19 -9.83
N VAL A 181 12.35 -8.26 -8.70
CA VAL A 181 12.77 -9.05 -7.54
C VAL A 181 12.76 -10.52 -7.94
N PRO A 182 13.87 -11.26 -7.76
CA PRO A 182 13.96 -12.64 -8.19
C PRO A 182 12.95 -13.52 -7.46
N LEU A 183 12.39 -14.48 -8.19
CA LEU A 183 11.64 -15.57 -7.56
C LEU A 183 12.59 -16.40 -6.69
N PRO A 184 12.14 -16.93 -5.54
CA PRO A 184 12.97 -17.82 -4.75
C PRO A 184 13.37 -19.03 -5.61
N SER A 185 14.67 -19.34 -5.62
CA SER A 185 15.16 -20.57 -6.26
C SER A 185 14.50 -21.78 -5.60
N PRO A 186 14.08 -22.82 -6.36
CA PRO A 186 13.51 -24.05 -5.79
C PRO A 186 14.39 -24.73 -4.73
N ALA A 187 15.69 -24.42 -4.68
CA ALA A 187 16.62 -24.91 -3.67
C ALA A 187 16.48 -24.23 -2.29
N GLN A 188 15.96 -23.00 -2.22
CA GLN A 188 15.83 -22.25 -0.96
C GLN A 188 14.52 -22.54 -0.20
N SER A 189 13.50 -23.08 -0.86
CA SER A 189 12.21 -23.43 -0.23
C SER A 189 12.28 -24.65 0.68
N ARG A 190 13.29 -25.52 0.53
CA ARG A 190 13.43 -26.75 1.35
C ARG A 190 13.98 -26.51 2.75
N HIS A 191 14.60 -25.37 3.03
CA HIS A 191 15.20 -25.07 4.33
C HIS A 191 14.35 -24.17 5.25
N ARG A 192 13.30 -23.51 4.74
CA ARG A 192 12.44 -22.61 5.56
C ARG A 192 11.21 -23.28 6.17
N SER A 193 10.90 -24.52 5.81
CA SER A 193 9.69 -25.22 6.27
C SER A 193 9.71 -25.66 7.74
N SER A 194 10.81 -25.48 8.48
CA SER A 194 10.95 -26.03 9.83
C SER A 194 10.89 -25.03 10.99
N SER A 195 10.75 -23.71 10.76
CA SER A 195 10.92 -22.73 11.87
C SER A 195 9.79 -21.73 12.13
N ASN A 196 8.75 -21.60 11.30
CA ASN A 196 7.74 -20.53 11.48
C ASN A 196 6.33 -21.01 11.86
N ASN A 197 6.25 -21.97 12.79
CA ASN A 197 5.03 -22.21 13.55
C ASN A 197 5.09 -21.46 14.89
N GLN A 198 5.20 -20.12 14.84
CA GLN A 198 4.95 -19.28 16.01
C GLN A 198 3.58 -18.62 15.87
N GLN A 199 2.70 -19.08 16.76
CA GLN A 199 1.35 -18.65 17.02
C GLN A 199 1.38 -17.20 17.55
N TYR A 200 1.22 -16.20 16.67
CA TYR A 200 1.14 -14.80 17.09
C TYR A 200 -0.30 -14.42 17.47
N SER A 201 -0.50 -14.34 18.78
CA SER A 201 -1.64 -13.78 19.50
C SER A 201 -1.92 -12.33 19.07
N THR A 202 -3.21 -12.05 18.82
CA THR A 202 -3.75 -10.74 18.46
C THR A 202 -3.78 -9.79 19.66
N ASN A 203 -2.92 -8.78 19.69
CA ASN A 203 -3.09 -7.61 20.54
C ASN A 203 -2.92 -6.33 19.69
N PHE A 204 -4.06 -5.78 19.28
CA PHE A 204 -4.16 -4.45 18.67
C PHE A 204 -4.11 -3.39 19.77
N TYR A 205 -3.14 -2.47 19.73
CA TYR A 205 -3.18 -1.26 20.54
C TYR A 205 -3.41 -0.01 19.69
N ARG A 206 -4.31 0.80 20.23
CA ARG A 206 -4.72 2.15 19.82
C ARG A 206 -3.50 3.06 19.67
N TYR A 207 -3.43 3.78 18.56
CA TYR A 207 -2.60 4.97 18.46
C TYR A 207 -3.28 6.13 19.22
N GLN A 208 -2.60 6.60 20.28
CA GLN A 208 -2.77 7.96 20.80
C GLN A 208 -1.88 8.92 20.00
#